data_AF-A0A8T7LW37-F1
#
_entry.id   AF-A0A8T7LW37-F1
#
_cell.length_a   1.000
_cell.length_b   1.000
_cell.length_c   1.000
_cell.angle_alpha   90.00
_cell.angle_beta   90.00
_cell.angle_gamma   90.00
#
_symmetry.space_group_name_H-M   'P 1'
#
loop_
_entity.id
_entity.type
_entity.pdbx_description
1 polymer ?
#
loop_
_entity_poly.entity_id
_entity_poly.type
_entity_poly.pdbx_seq_one_letter_code
_entity_poly.pdbx_strand_id
1 'polypeptide(L)'
;MAPLEPWEKVLVELDAFSQTAHGKQTCVDCHGGVQSPDKETAHEGLIASPSAQPEMYCGDCHEEQVKTYPFALHSTQAGYWTALNTRSAPENHPALEEMFGNHCATCHTTCGECHVSQPKQVGGGLFTGHVFEKTPPMTRSCTACHGSRVGNEFLGKNEGFPGDVHFREARMNCVKCHEGADLHGAAIEAADAETHRYAGEEEPKCVTCHPTTAPGGDENPMHQSHGDTLSCQVCHSITYTSCDGCHVAISTKSGNPFFETQATYLTFLIGRNPNPTEERPYKYVPVRHVPVAPTSYQFYGANLLPNFNALPTWVYATPHNIQKNTPQNASCQSCHGSDGSLFLTADKVKAEELEANRAVIVGLIPPPVELFFRAPKMPASHRTLASNACTACHTTGIRNAPVSPEDHAAYKDENCSGCHKLQE
;
A
#
# COMPACT_ATOMS: atom_id res chain seq x y z
N MET A 1 -40.29 -16.06 14.77
CA MET A 1 -40.53 -14.61 14.70
C MET A 1 -40.24 -14.18 13.26
N ALA A 2 -41.16 -13.46 12.61
CA ALA A 2 -40.86 -12.86 11.32
C ALA A 2 -39.62 -11.96 11.48
N PRO A 3 -38.64 -12.02 10.57
CA PRO A 3 -37.51 -11.11 10.64
C PRO A 3 -38.08 -9.71 10.45
N LEU A 4 -37.93 -8.84 11.45
CA LEU A 4 -38.21 -7.40 11.34
C LEU A 4 -37.63 -6.87 10.02
N GLU A 5 -38.33 -5.95 9.38
CA GLU A 5 -37.84 -5.30 8.17
C GLU A 5 -36.50 -4.59 8.48
N PRO A 6 -35.56 -4.48 7.52
CA PRO A 6 -34.23 -3.91 7.79
C PRO A 6 -34.25 -2.52 8.45
N TRP A 7 -35.23 -1.68 8.14
CA TRP A 7 -35.40 -0.36 8.74
C TRP A 7 -35.90 -0.41 10.20
N GLU A 8 -36.54 -1.50 10.61
CA GLU A 8 -36.93 -1.76 12.01
C GLU A 8 -35.76 -2.29 12.86
N LYS A 9 -34.64 -2.66 12.22
CA LYS A 9 -33.43 -3.18 12.86
C LYS A 9 -32.32 -2.14 13.01
N VAL A 10 -32.43 -1.00 12.34
CA VAL A 10 -31.45 0.10 12.39
C VAL A 10 -32.04 1.21 13.24
N LEU A 11 -31.82 1.12 14.55
CA LEU A 11 -32.35 2.07 15.51
C LEU A 11 -31.28 3.10 15.85
N VAL A 12 -31.70 4.36 15.89
CA VAL A 12 -30.94 5.43 16.54
C VAL A 12 -30.96 5.14 18.04
N GLU A 13 -29.79 5.11 18.67
CA GLU A 13 -29.65 4.99 20.12
C GLU A 13 -29.93 6.37 20.74
N LEU A 14 -31.20 6.77 20.75
CA LEU A 14 -31.65 8.13 21.08
C LEU A 14 -31.14 8.64 22.42
N ASP A 15 -31.12 7.78 23.44
CA ASP A 15 -30.65 8.15 24.79
C ASP A 15 -29.17 8.54 24.78
N ALA A 16 -28.33 7.83 24.00
CA ALA A 16 -26.91 8.13 23.87
C ALA A 16 -26.67 9.29 22.89
N PHE A 17 -27.32 9.25 21.72
CA PHE A 17 -27.14 10.25 20.66
C PHE A 17 -27.54 11.65 21.12
N SER A 18 -28.69 11.79 21.78
CA SER A 18 -29.21 13.09 22.27
C SER A 18 -28.32 13.76 23.32
N GLN A 19 -27.38 13.04 23.92
CA GLN A 19 -26.39 13.58 24.86
C GLN A 19 -25.15 14.13 24.15
N THR A 20 -24.92 13.79 22.88
CA THR A 20 -23.79 14.27 22.09
C THR A 20 -24.03 15.68 21.52
N ALA A 21 -22.97 16.32 21.03
CA ALA A 21 -23.08 17.60 20.31
C ALA A 21 -23.95 17.49 19.05
N HIS A 22 -23.81 16.40 18.29
CA HIS A 22 -24.62 16.14 17.09
C HIS A 22 -26.10 15.97 17.43
N GLY A 23 -26.43 15.25 18.51
CA GLY A 23 -27.82 15.04 18.92
C GLY A 23 -28.49 16.25 19.60
N LYS A 24 -27.81 17.39 19.70
CA LYS A 24 -28.44 18.67 20.05
C LYS A 24 -29.05 19.38 18.83
N GLN A 25 -28.64 18.99 17.61
CA GLN A 25 -29.24 19.46 16.38
C GLN A 25 -30.51 18.66 16.06
N THR A 26 -31.41 19.24 15.28
CA THR A 26 -32.57 18.49 14.81
C THR A 26 -32.17 17.54 13.70
N CYS A 27 -32.91 16.44 13.52
CA CYS A 27 -32.67 15.52 12.41
C CYS A 27 -32.73 16.26 11.06
N VAL A 28 -33.61 17.26 10.95
CA VAL A 28 -33.85 18.04 9.73
C VAL A 28 -32.68 18.95 9.38
N ASP A 29 -31.93 19.43 10.37
CA ASP A 29 -30.78 20.31 10.13
C ASP A 29 -29.71 19.63 9.26
N CYS A 30 -29.48 18.33 9.49
CA CYS A 30 -28.51 17.55 8.71
C CYS A 30 -29.17 16.78 7.56
N HIS A 31 -30.28 16.10 7.84
CA HIS A 31 -30.89 15.17 6.89
C HIS A 31 -32.00 15.80 6.04
N GLY A 32 -32.37 17.05 6.25
CA GLY A 32 -33.53 17.65 5.58
C GLY A 32 -34.83 16.92 5.94
N GLY A 33 -35.73 16.78 4.98
CA GLY A 33 -37.06 16.24 5.26
C GLY A 33 -37.99 17.25 5.93
N VAL A 34 -39.07 16.75 6.54
CA VAL A 34 -40.02 17.58 7.28
C VAL A 34 -40.35 16.96 8.64
N GLN A 35 -40.64 17.79 9.63
CA GLN A 35 -41.07 17.32 10.94
C GLN A 35 -42.50 16.75 10.84
N SER A 36 -42.63 15.43 10.80
CA SER A 36 -43.92 14.73 10.74
C SER A 36 -43.88 13.43 11.58
N PRO A 37 -45.00 13.03 12.22
CA PRO A 37 -45.12 11.71 12.82
C PRO A 37 -45.35 10.59 11.78
N ASP A 38 -45.73 10.96 10.55
CA ASP A 38 -45.88 10.04 9.43
C ASP A 38 -44.54 9.84 8.72
N LYS A 39 -44.13 8.59 8.51
CA LYS A 39 -42.78 8.23 8.00
C LYS A 39 -42.57 8.73 6.58
N GLU A 40 -43.52 8.49 5.71
CA GLU A 40 -43.45 8.86 4.30
C GLU A 40 -43.35 10.38 4.17
N THR A 41 -44.21 11.11 4.88
CA THR A 41 -44.18 12.57 4.95
C THR A 41 -42.83 13.04 5.51
N ALA A 42 -42.37 12.49 6.65
CA ALA A 42 -41.13 12.92 7.28
C ALA A 42 -39.89 12.78 6.38
N HIS A 43 -39.92 11.79 5.47
CA HIS A 43 -38.84 11.51 4.54
C HIS A 43 -38.96 12.24 3.19
N GLU A 44 -39.98 13.07 2.97
CA GLU A 44 -40.06 13.90 1.76
C GLU A 44 -38.89 14.89 1.70
N GLY A 45 -37.94 14.66 0.78
CA GLY A 45 -36.74 15.49 0.66
C GLY A 45 -35.60 15.11 1.62
N LEU A 46 -35.66 13.92 2.23
CA LEU A 46 -34.59 13.39 3.09
C LEU A 46 -33.28 13.16 2.32
N ILE A 47 -32.18 13.62 2.91
CA ILE A 47 -30.82 13.36 2.49
C ILE A 47 -30.28 12.19 3.30
N ALA A 48 -30.14 11.03 2.66
CA ALA A 48 -29.74 9.79 3.33
C ALA A 48 -28.31 9.82 3.87
N SER A 49 -27.38 10.55 3.22
CA SER A 49 -25.99 10.71 3.68
C SER A 49 -25.57 12.17 3.59
N PRO A 50 -25.83 12.97 4.65
CA PRO A 50 -25.40 14.37 4.71
C PRO A 50 -23.88 14.52 4.60
N SER A 51 -23.13 13.52 5.09
CA SER A 51 -21.66 13.50 5.02
C SER A 51 -21.08 13.52 3.59
N ALA A 52 -21.89 13.29 2.56
CA ALA A 52 -21.48 13.49 1.16
C ALA A 52 -21.38 14.97 0.75
N GLN A 53 -21.89 15.89 1.59
CA GLN A 53 -21.78 17.34 1.44
C GLN A 53 -21.18 17.93 2.73
N PRO A 54 -19.92 17.59 3.05
CA PRO A 54 -19.31 17.92 4.34
C PRO A 54 -19.17 19.44 4.55
N GLU A 55 -19.02 20.23 3.48
CA GLU A 55 -18.99 21.70 3.56
C GLU A 55 -20.28 22.26 4.14
N MET A 56 -21.43 21.72 3.72
CA MET A 56 -22.74 22.20 4.13
C MET A 56 -23.11 21.78 5.55
N TYR A 57 -22.78 20.54 5.94
CA TYR A 57 -23.30 19.95 7.19
C TYR A 57 -22.26 19.81 8.30
N CYS A 58 -20.97 19.88 7.97
CA CYS A 58 -19.89 19.66 8.92
C CYS A 58 -18.94 20.86 9.04
N GLY A 59 -18.88 21.73 8.02
CA GLY A 59 -17.90 22.81 7.90
C GLY A 59 -17.87 23.78 9.07
N ASP A 60 -19.02 24.09 9.66
CA ASP A 60 -19.13 25.04 10.78
C ASP A 60 -18.42 24.57 12.06
N CYS A 61 -18.22 23.25 12.23
CA CYS A 61 -17.58 22.66 13.41
C CYS A 61 -16.29 21.90 13.10
N HIS A 62 -16.11 21.46 11.85
CA HIS A 62 -15.00 20.62 11.39
C HIS A 62 -14.25 21.28 10.22
N GLU A 63 -14.09 22.60 10.26
CA GLU A 63 -13.53 23.43 9.18
C GLU A 63 -12.24 22.86 8.59
N GLU A 64 -11.28 22.47 9.44
CA GLU A 64 -9.99 21.94 9.01
C GLU A 64 -10.14 20.65 8.21
N GLN A 65 -10.88 19.67 8.74
CA GLN A 65 -11.06 18.37 8.08
C GLN A 65 -11.85 18.52 6.79
N VAL A 66 -12.87 19.36 6.78
CA VAL A 66 -13.68 19.66 5.58
C VAL A 66 -12.82 20.31 4.50
N LYS A 67 -11.86 21.17 4.88
CA LYS A 67 -10.98 21.85 3.94
C LYS A 67 -9.96 20.90 3.28
N THR A 68 -9.42 19.93 4.03
CA THR A 68 -8.34 19.06 3.53
C THR A 68 -8.83 17.75 2.92
N TYR A 69 -9.95 17.21 3.42
CA TYR A 69 -10.46 15.89 3.00
C TYR A 69 -10.72 15.74 1.49
N PRO A 70 -11.23 16.77 0.76
CA PRO A 70 -11.40 16.68 -0.69
C PRO A 70 -10.11 16.36 -1.45
N PHE A 71 -8.94 16.60 -0.84
CA PHE A 71 -7.63 16.33 -1.41
C PHE A 71 -6.99 15.04 -0.87
N ALA A 72 -7.60 14.40 0.12
CA ALA A 72 -7.13 13.13 0.68
C ALA A 72 -7.30 11.97 -0.30
N LEU A 73 -6.40 10.99 -0.27
CA LEU A 73 -6.48 9.80 -1.14
C LEU A 73 -7.76 8.97 -0.93
N HIS A 74 -8.35 9.00 0.28
CA HIS A 74 -9.63 8.35 0.58
C HIS A 74 -10.82 9.03 -0.13
N SER A 75 -10.68 10.31 -0.50
CA SER A 75 -11.65 11.03 -1.32
C SER A 75 -11.28 10.98 -2.81
N THR A 76 -10.06 11.37 -3.17
CA THR A 76 -9.68 11.51 -4.58
C THR A 76 -9.49 10.18 -5.31
N GLN A 77 -9.13 9.13 -4.56
CA GLN A 77 -8.68 7.85 -5.13
C GLN A 77 -7.54 8.00 -6.14
N ALA A 78 -6.75 9.08 -6.04
CA ALA A 78 -5.77 9.50 -7.05
C ALA A 78 -4.75 8.40 -7.38
N GLY A 79 -4.39 7.54 -6.43
CA GLY A 79 -3.49 6.42 -6.67
C GLY A 79 -3.94 5.47 -7.78
N TYR A 80 -5.25 5.23 -7.92
CA TYR A 80 -5.77 4.43 -9.03
C TYR A 80 -5.61 5.16 -10.36
N TRP A 81 -5.98 6.45 -10.40
CA TRP A 81 -5.89 7.27 -11.60
C TRP A 81 -4.45 7.45 -12.06
N THR A 82 -3.51 7.66 -11.14
CA THR A 82 -2.07 7.71 -11.44
C THR A 82 -1.63 6.43 -12.16
N ALA A 83 -2.00 5.26 -11.64
CA ALA A 83 -1.62 3.99 -12.25
C ALA A 83 -2.32 3.72 -13.60
N LEU A 84 -3.64 3.99 -13.68
CA LEU A 84 -4.44 3.84 -14.89
C LEU A 84 -3.93 4.74 -16.01
N ASN A 85 -3.76 6.04 -15.74
CA ASN A 85 -3.33 7.02 -16.72
C ASN A 85 -1.90 6.74 -17.19
N THR A 86 -1.01 6.29 -16.31
CA THR A 86 0.36 5.91 -16.70
C THR A 86 0.38 4.72 -17.66
N ARG A 87 -0.50 3.73 -17.46
CA ARG A 87 -0.62 2.56 -18.35
C ARG A 87 -1.50 2.82 -19.58
N SER A 88 -2.18 3.96 -19.65
CA SER A 88 -3.17 4.28 -20.67
C SER A 88 -2.77 5.47 -21.56
N ALA A 89 -3.65 5.82 -22.48
CA ALA A 89 -3.58 7.00 -23.34
C ALA A 89 -4.86 7.85 -23.16
N PRO A 90 -4.80 9.18 -23.34
CA PRO A 90 -5.93 10.08 -23.08
C PRO A 90 -7.24 9.70 -23.79
N GLU A 91 -7.15 9.18 -25.02
CA GLU A 91 -8.30 8.72 -25.81
C GLU A 91 -9.09 7.57 -25.16
N ASN A 92 -8.44 6.79 -24.28
CA ASN A 92 -9.08 5.67 -23.57
C ASN A 92 -9.74 6.10 -22.25
N HIS A 93 -9.49 7.33 -21.77
CA HIS A 93 -9.97 7.78 -20.46
C HIS A 93 -11.50 7.68 -20.30
N PRO A 94 -12.35 8.04 -21.29
CA PRO A 94 -13.80 7.91 -21.12
C PRO A 94 -14.27 6.48 -20.81
N ALA A 95 -13.68 5.48 -21.48
CA ALA A 95 -14.01 4.08 -21.22
C ALA A 95 -13.48 3.61 -19.84
N LEU A 96 -12.32 4.11 -19.42
CA LEU A 96 -11.76 3.83 -18.10
C LEU A 96 -12.54 4.52 -16.97
N GLU A 97 -13.10 5.70 -17.20
CA GLU A 97 -14.00 6.41 -16.27
C GLU A 97 -15.30 5.65 -16.04
N GLU A 98 -15.93 5.15 -17.10
CA GLU A 98 -17.10 4.28 -16.97
C GLU A 98 -16.75 2.99 -16.21
N MET A 99 -15.64 2.34 -16.57
CA MET A 99 -15.15 1.14 -15.89
C MET A 99 -14.89 1.41 -14.40
N PHE A 100 -14.18 2.49 -14.07
CA PHE A 100 -13.82 2.84 -12.71
C PHE A 100 -15.06 3.12 -11.86
N GLY A 101 -16.01 3.87 -12.41
CA GLY A 101 -17.30 4.13 -11.75
C GLY A 101 -18.07 2.86 -11.42
N ASN A 102 -18.09 1.89 -12.35
CA ASN A 102 -18.80 0.63 -12.16
C ASN A 102 -18.11 -0.34 -11.19
N HIS A 103 -16.77 -0.35 -11.14
CA HIS A 103 -16.03 -1.44 -10.48
C HIS A 103 -15.17 -1.03 -9.29
N CYS A 104 -14.73 0.23 -9.22
CA CYS A 104 -13.66 0.63 -8.30
C CYS A 104 -14.10 1.75 -7.36
N ALA A 105 -14.93 2.69 -7.84
CA ALA A 105 -15.35 3.88 -7.12
C ALA A 105 -16.17 3.60 -5.85
N THR A 106 -16.60 2.35 -5.63
CA THR A 106 -17.36 1.93 -4.45
C THR A 106 -16.57 2.01 -3.15
N CYS A 107 -15.23 2.13 -3.22
CA CYS A 107 -14.37 2.34 -2.06
C CYS A 107 -14.20 3.83 -1.69
N HIS A 108 -14.73 4.75 -2.51
CA HIS A 108 -14.81 6.17 -2.17
C HIS A 108 -15.64 6.35 -0.90
N THR A 109 -15.15 7.13 0.05
CA THR A 109 -15.76 7.27 1.38
C THR A 109 -16.14 8.72 1.69
N THR A 110 -17.00 8.87 2.69
CA THR A 110 -17.40 10.15 3.28
C THR A 110 -17.16 10.11 4.78
N CYS A 111 -17.25 11.26 5.47
CA CYS A 111 -17.09 11.30 6.93
C CYS A 111 -18.00 10.28 7.65
N GLY A 112 -19.23 10.09 7.16
CA GLY A 112 -20.19 9.16 7.75
C GLY A 112 -19.82 7.69 7.60
N GLU A 113 -19.14 7.30 6.52
CA GLU A 113 -18.74 5.90 6.29
C GLU A 113 -17.54 5.44 7.14
N CYS A 114 -16.85 6.39 7.78
CA CYS A 114 -15.86 6.12 8.80
C CYS A 114 -16.41 6.32 10.22
N HIS A 115 -17.19 7.37 10.45
CA HIS A 115 -17.54 7.81 11.81
C HIS A 115 -18.95 7.44 12.27
N VAL A 116 -19.86 7.00 11.40
CA VAL A 116 -21.28 6.79 11.76
C VAL A 116 -21.80 5.41 11.34
N SER A 117 -21.47 4.98 10.13
CA SER A 117 -21.98 3.75 9.53
C SER A 117 -20.90 3.00 8.78
N GLN A 118 -21.10 1.69 8.65
CA GLN A 118 -20.30 0.86 7.75
C GLN A 118 -20.38 1.41 6.31
N PRO A 119 -19.32 1.25 5.50
CA PRO A 119 -19.35 1.62 4.09
C PRO A 119 -20.49 0.92 3.33
N LYS A 120 -21.06 1.59 2.34
CA LYS A 120 -22.14 1.03 1.52
C LYS A 120 -21.75 -0.28 0.83
N GLN A 121 -20.47 -0.41 0.46
CA GLN A 121 -19.93 -1.59 -0.21
C GLN A 121 -20.12 -2.90 0.58
N VAL A 122 -20.24 -2.82 1.91
CA VAL A 122 -20.50 -3.99 2.78
C VAL A 122 -21.94 -4.06 3.28
N GLY A 123 -22.85 -3.30 2.66
CA GLY A 123 -24.27 -3.28 3.00
C GLY A 123 -24.69 -2.20 4.01
N GLY A 124 -23.76 -1.35 4.46
CA GLY A 124 -24.06 -0.23 5.36
C GLY A 124 -24.45 -0.64 6.79
N GLY A 125 -25.16 0.26 7.47
CA GLY A 125 -25.63 0.08 8.85
C GLY A 125 -24.79 0.83 9.89
N LEU A 126 -25.45 1.34 10.92
CA LEU A 126 -24.85 2.19 11.95
C LEU A 126 -23.89 1.40 12.85
N PHE A 127 -22.79 2.03 13.27
CA PHE A 127 -21.84 1.39 14.19
C PHE A 127 -22.43 1.24 15.60
N THR A 128 -22.95 2.35 16.13
CA THR A 128 -23.41 2.52 17.51
C THR A 128 -24.67 3.39 17.53
N GLY A 129 -25.67 3.00 16.73
CA GLY A 129 -26.97 3.67 16.70
C GLY A 129 -26.92 5.17 16.43
N HIS A 130 -26.19 5.58 15.40
CA HIS A 130 -26.03 6.97 14.95
C HIS A 130 -25.19 7.87 15.87
N VAL A 131 -24.59 7.32 16.93
CA VAL A 131 -23.52 8.02 17.65
C VAL A 131 -22.29 8.14 16.74
N PHE A 132 -21.77 9.36 16.62
CA PHE A 132 -20.58 9.67 15.85
C PHE A 132 -19.33 9.20 16.62
N GLU A 133 -18.61 8.25 16.06
CA GLU A 133 -17.41 7.65 16.62
C GLU A 133 -16.19 8.49 16.25
N LYS A 134 -15.59 9.21 17.20
CA LYS A 134 -14.33 9.94 16.95
C LYS A 134 -13.24 9.00 16.41
N THR A 135 -13.16 7.80 16.98
CA THR A 135 -12.24 6.76 16.54
C THR A 135 -13.04 5.65 15.85
N PRO A 136 -12.90 5.48 14.53
CA PRO A 136 -13.74 4.56 13.78
C PRO A 136 -13.45 3.09 14.17
N PRO A 137 -14.47 2.22 14.22
CA PRO A 137 -14.27 0.82 14.58
C PRO A 137 -13.52 0.08 13.48
N MET A 138 -12.30 -0.34 13.74
CA MET A 138 -11.38 -0.94 12.74
C MET A 138 -12.03 -2.02 11.84
N THR A 139 -12.73 -2.98 12.43
CA THR A 139 -13.26 -4.13 11.68
C THR A 139 -14.43 -3.79 10.77
N ARG A 140 -15.20 -2.76 11.15
CA ARG A 140 -16.44 -2.33 10.48
C ARG A 140 -16.25 -1.10 9.60
N SER A 141 -15.11 -0.41 9.68
CA SER A 141 -14.74 0.74 8.85
C SER A 141 -13.53 0.40 7.98
N CYS A 142 -12.32 0.40 8.55
CA CYS A 142 -11.06 0.22 7.81
C CYS A 142 -11.03 -1.12 7.04
N THR A 143 -11.29 -2.24 7.72
CA THR A 143 -11.24 -3.56 7.06
C THR A 143 -12.51 -3.90 6.29
N ALA A 144 -13.54 -3.05 6.30
CA ALA A 144 -14.67 -3.22 5.39
C ALA A 144 -14.22 -3.01 3.93
N CYS A 145 -13.31 -2.06 3.69
CA CYS A 145 -12.70 -1.82 2.37
C CYS A 145 -11.34 -2.51 2.24
N HIS A 146 -10.50 -2.47 3.28
CA HIS A 146 -9.13 -3.01 3.25
C HIS A 146 -9.02 -4.47 3.74
N GLY A 147 -10.14 -5.19 3.87
CA GLY A 147 -10.19 -6.48 4.57
C GLY A 147 -9.49 -7.64 3.88
N SER A 148 -9.62 -7.75 2.55
CA SER A 148 -9.21 -8.95 1.80
C SER A 148 -7.71 -9.20 1.77
N ARG A 149 -6.88 -8.14 1.80
CA ARG A 149 -5.41 -8.24 1.85
C ARG A 149 -4.87 -7.74 3.17
N VAL A 150 -4.98 -6.43 3.41
CA VAL A 150 -4.40 -5.77 4.59
C VAL A 150 -5.03 -6.29 5.87
N GLY A 151 -6.36 -6.39 5.93
CA GLY A 151 -7.06 -6.92 7.11
C GLY A 151 -6.72 -8.38 7.39
N ASN A 152 -6.61 -9.22 6.35
CA ASN A 152 -6.24 -10.62 6.51
C ASN A 152 -4.80 -10.80 7.00
N GLU A 153 -3.86 -10.01 6.46
CA GLU A 153 -2.46 -9.97 6.89
C GLU A 153 -2.35 -9.47 8.34
N PHE A 154 -2.99 -8.34 8.67
CA PHE A 154 -2.88 -7.69 9.98
C PHE A 154 -3.50 -8.51 11.11
N LEU A 155 -4.67 -9.10 10.84
CA LEU A 155 -5.42 -9.86 11.84
C LEU A 155 -5.01 -11.34 11.90
N GLY A 156 -4.12 -11.81 11.02
CA GLY A 156 -3.68 -13.20 11.00
C GLY A 156 -4.75 -14.17 10.50
N LYS A 157 -5.49 -13.78 9.45
CA LYS A 157 -6.53 -14.63 8.84
C LYS A 157 -6.01 -15.50 7.70
N ASN A 158 -4.76 -15.30 7.27
CA ASN A 158 -4.10 -16.19 6.32
C ASN A 158 -3.67 -17.47 7.05
N GLU A 159 -4.13 -18.62 6.57
CA GLU A 159 -3.83 -19.91 7.17
C GLU A 159 -2.31 -20.14 7.30
N GLY A 160 -1.86 -20.58 8.47
CA GLY A 160 -0.45 -20.86 8.75
C GLY A 160 0.42 -19.65 9.08
N PHE A 161 -0.11 -18.41 9.01
CA PHE A 161 0.66 -17.19 9.26
C PHE A 161 0.05 -16.34 10.38
N PRO A 162 0.84 -15.93 11.39
CA PRO A 162 0.33 -15.09 12.48
C PRO A 162 -0.02 -13.69 11.99
N GLY A 163 -0.94 -13.04 12.72
CA GLY A 163 -1.20 -11.61 12.55
C GLY A 163 -0.06 -10.75 13.04
N ASP A 164 -0.08 -9.48 12.64
CA ASP A 164 0.92 -8.47 12.99
C ASP A 164 1.13 -8.38 14.51
N VAL A 165 2.39 -8.27 14.96
CA VAL A 165 2.71 -8.15 16.40
C VAL A 165 2.13 -6.89 17.03
N HIS A 166 2.02 -5.79 16.28
CA HIS A 166 1.42 -4.56 16.78
C HIS A 166 -0.07 -4.78 17.11
N PHE A 167 -0.77 -5.59 16.32
CA PHE A 167 -2.14 -5.99 16.63
C PHE A 167 -2.19 -7.04 17.76
N ARG A 168 -1.48 -8.15 17.59
CA ARG A 168 -1.62 -9.35 18.43
C ARG A 168 -1.10 -9.13 19.84
N GLU A 169 -0.01 -8.38 19.98
CA GLU A 169 0.70 -8.19 21.26
C GLU A 169 0.45 -6.78 21.82
N ALA A 170 0.54 -5.74 20.99
CA ALA A 170 0.35 -4.36 21.44
C ALA A 170 -1.11 -3.84 21.36
N ARG A 171 -2.04 -4.64 20.81
CA ARG A 171 -3.46 -4.29 20.68
C ARG A 171 -3.71 -3.00 19.91
N MET A 172 -2.82 -2.67 18.98
CA MET A 172 -2.94 -1.50 18.12
C MET A 172 -4.00 -1.73 17.04
N ASN A 173 -4.87 -0.74 16.83
CA ASN A 173 -5.73 -0.66 15.67
C ASN A 173 -5.05 0.18 14.58
N CYS A 174 -5.63 0.25 13.37
CA CYS A 174 -5.06 0.97 12.23
C CYS A 174 -4.67 2.41 12.58
N VAL A 175 -5.52 3.09 13.35
CA VAL A 175 -5.31 4.50 13.71
C VAL A 175 -4.31 4.73 14.84
N LYS A 176 -3.64 3.68 15.35
CA LYS A 176 -2.43 3.86 16.18
C LYS A 176 -1.18 4.11 15.36
N CYS A 177 -1.23 3.82 14.07
CA CYS A 177 -0.15 4.09 13.13
C CYS A 177 -0.58 5.13 12.08
N HIS A 178 -1.86 5.15 11.69
CA HIS A 178 -2.41 6.08 10.71
C HIS A 178 -3.31 7.12 11.37
N GLU A 179 -2.77 8.29 11.69
CA GLU A 179 -3.49 9.34 12.43
C GLU A 179 -3.71 10.59 11.58
N GLY A 180 -4.79 11.32 11.87
CA GLY A 180 -5.02 12.67 11.33
C GLY A 180 -4.88 12.78 9.81
N ALA A 181 -3.83 13.47 9.37
CA ALA A 181 -3.55 13.78 7.97
C ALA A 181 -3.33 12.54 7.09
N ASP A 182 -2.88 11.40 7.65
CA ASP A 182 -2.78 10.12 6.91
C ASP A 182 -4.12 9.70 6.30
N LEU A 183 -5.21 10.04 6.99
CA LEU A 183 -6.57 9.66 6.64
C LEU A 183 -7.33 10.83 5.99
N HIS A 184 -7.15 12.04 6.52
CA HIS A 184 -7.91 13.23 6.14
C HIS A 184 -7.17 14.14 5.13
N GLY A 185 -5.95 13.79 4.75
CA GLY A 185 -5.10 14.64 3.91
C GLY A 185 -4.56 15.87 4.66
N ALA A 186 -3.47 16.43 4.15
CA ALA A 186 -2.88 17.68 4.63
C ALA A 186 -2.99 18.83 3.61
N ALA A 187 -3.24 18.51 2.34
CA ALA A 187 -3.32 19.48 1.27
C ALA A 187 -4.58 20.36 1.40
N ILE A 188 -4.45 21.64 1.04
CA ILE A 188 -5.56 22.61 1.00
C ILE A 188 -5.88 23.08 -0.43
N GLU A 189 -5.07 22.67 -1.40
CA GLU A 189 -5.26 22.95 -2.82
C GLU A 189 -4.85 21.71 -3.64
N ALA A 190 -5.40 21.58 -4.84
CA ALA A 190 -5.19 20.40 -5.69
C ALA A 190 -3.73 20.20 -6.12
N ALA A 191 -2.94 21.28 -6.19
CA ALA A 191 -1.54 21.22 -6.59
C ALA A 191 -0.65 20.48 -5.57
N ASP A 192 -1.05 20.50 -4.29
CA ASP A 192 -0.32 19.87 -3.19
C ASP A 192 -0.91 18.50 -2.82
N ALA A 193 -1.96 18.05 -3.51
CA ALA A 193 -2.63 16.80 -3.22
C ALA A 193 -1.75 15.59 -3.59
N GLU A 194 -1.68 14.62 -2.68
CA GLU A 194 -0.90 13.41 -2.90
C GLU A 194 -1.49 12.57 -4.05
N THR A 195 -0.62 12.12 -4.96
CA THR A 195 -1.04 11.39 -6.16
C THR A 195 -1.13 9.89 -5.96
N HIS A 196 -0.50 9.35 -4.89
CA HIS A 196 -0.56 7.95 -4.50
C HIS A 196 -0.07 7.75 -3.05
N ARG A 197 -0.33 6.58 -2.47
CA ARG A 197 -0.01 6.24 -1.06
C ARG A 197 1.47 6.26 -0.65
N TYR A 198 2.39 6.41 -1.60
CA TYR A 198 3.84 6.50 -1.38
C TYR A 198 4.41 7.88 -1.75
N ALA A 199 3.56 8.88 -1.97
CA ALA A 199 3.98 10.23 -2.28
C ALA A 199 4.18 10.98 -0.95
N GLY A 200 5.03 12.00 -0.98
CA GLY A 200 5.44 12.73 0.22
C GLY A 200 6.27 11.88 1.20
N GLU A 201 6.28 12.31 2.45
CA GLU A 201 7.03 11.70 3.56
C GLU A 201 6.62 10.24 3.83
N GLU A 202 7.53 9.48 4.45
CA GLU A 202 7.23 8.12 4.90
C GLU A 202 6.41 8.13 6.19
N GLU A 203 5.08 8.08 6.04
CA GLU A 203 4.16 8.00 7.17
C GLU A 203 3.25 6.77 7.05
N PRO A 204 3.20 5.88 8.06
CA PRO A 204 4.02 5.84 9.28
C PRO A 204 5.43 5.28 9.03
N LYS A 205 6.41 5.76 9.81
CA LYS A 205 7.80 5.27 9.80
C LYS A 205 8.12 4.40 11.02
N CYS A 206 8.74 3.25 10.81
CA CYS A 206 9.09 2.33 11.90
C CYS A 206 9.95 2.99 12.99
N VAL A 207 10.92 3.83 12.59
CA VAL A 207 11.86 4.47 13.53
C VAL A 207 11.22 5.60 14.35
N THR A 208 10.00 6.06 14.00
CA THR A 208 9.24 6.99 14.84
C THR A 208 8.86 6.35 16.18
N CYS A 209 8.52 5.06 16.19
CA CYS A 209 8.25 4.30 17.40
C CYS A 209 9.46 3.47 17.89
N HIS A 210 10.40 3.16 16.99
CA HIS A 210 11.60 2.36 17.26
C HIS A 210 12.90 3.14 16.97
N PRO A 211 13.15 4.28 17.64
CA PRO A 211 14.25 5.18 17.29
C PRO A 211 15.64 4.55 17.47
N THR A 212 15.77 3.55 18.34
CA THR A 212 17.04 2.84 18.57
C THR A 212 17.37 1.84 17.45
N THR A 213 16.45 1.55 16.53
CA THR A 213 16.70 0.52 15.48
C THR A 213 17.38 1.08 14.24
N ALA A 214 17.57 2.40 14.16
CA ALA A 214 18.40 3.01 13.13
C ALA A 214 19.88 2.58 13.30
N PRO A 215 20.68 2.56 12.22
CA PRO A 215 22.13 2.37 12.33
C PRO A 215 22.73 3.33 13.36
N GLY A 216 23.55 2.80 14.27
CA GLY A 216 24.13 3.48 15.43
C GLY A 216 23.24 3.52 16.68
N GLY A 217 21.97 3.12 16.58
CA GLY A 217 21.00 3.18 17.70
C GLY A 217 20.92 1.93 18.58
N ASP A 218 21.39 0.77 18.09
CA ASP A 218 21.40 -0.49 18.82
C ASP A 218 22.62 -1.36 18.48
N GLU A 219 22.73 -2.52 19.14
CA GLU A 219 23.81 -3.49 18.93
C GLU A 219 23.45 -4.60 17.95
N ASN A 220 22.28 -4.54 17.28
CA ASN A 220 21.87 -5.60 16.36
C ASN A 220 22.69 -5.50 15.05
N PRO A 221 23.59 -6.46 14.75
CA PRO A 221 24.48 -6.35 13.59
C PRO A 221 23.72 -6.24 12.26
N MET A 222 22.51 -6.78 12.16
CA MET A 222 21.70 -6.67 10.94
C MET A 222 21.18 -5.24 10.74
N HIS A 223 20.78 -4.53 11.81
CA HIS A 223 20.38 -3.12 11.71
C HIS A 223 21.57 -2.23 11.35
N GLN A 224 22.72 -2.48 11.98
CA GLN A 224 23.96 -1.74 11.73
C GLN A 224 24.47 -1.90 10.29
N SER A 225 24.30 -3.08 9.70
CA SER A 225 24.88 -3.39 8.39
C SER A 225 24.00 -2.98 7.21
N HIS A 226 22.68 -2.97 7.39
CA HIS A 226 21.76 -2.77 6.26
C HIS A 226 21.26 -1.35 6.12
N GLY A 227 20.93 -0.65 7.22
CA GLY A 227 20.43 0.74 7.18
C GLY A 227 19.45 0.99 6.02
N ASP A 228 19.70 2.04 5.25
CA ASP A 228 18.90 2.44 4.09
C ASP A 228 19.04 1.51 2.87
N THR A 229 19.77 0.39 2.98
CA THR A 229 19.81 -0.61 1.90
C THR A 229 18.50 -1.39 1.82
N LEU A 230 17.87 -1.67 2.96
CA LEU A 230 16.68 -2.50 3.07
C LEU A 230 15.57 -1.75 3.80
N SER A 231 14.34 -1.82 3.31
CA SER A 231 13.20 -1.39 4.15
C SER A 231 13.01 -2.34 5.33
N CYS A 232 12.49 -1.85 6.46
CA CYS A 232 12.31 -2.67 7.67
C CYS A 232 11.46 -3.93 7.39
N GLN A 233 10.47 -3.81 6.49
CA GLN A 233 9.59 -4.90 6.08
C GLN A 233 10.34 -6.03 5.36
N VAL A 234 11.51 -5.79 4.76
CA VAL A 234 12.37 -6.87 4.24
C VAL A 234 12.70 -7.87 5.35
N CYS A 235 13.07 -7.39 6.54
CA CYS A 235 13.41 -8.25 7.66
C CYS A 235 12.19 -8.68 8.47
N HIS A 236 11.14 -7.86 8.51
CA HIS A 236 10.08 -8.01 9.50
C HIS A 236 8.73 -8.46 8.94
N SER A 237 8.50 -8.42 7.64
CA SER A 237 7.30 -9.04 7.07
C SER A 237 7.45 -10.56 6.95
N ILE A 238 6.32 -11.24 6.97
CA ILE A 238 6.20 -12.65 6.60
C ILE A 238 5.44 -12.76 5.28
N THR A 239 5.14 -13.99 4.85
CA THR A 239 4.34 -14.26 3.66
C THR A 239 3.04 -13.46 3.63
N TYR A 240 2.75 -12.85 2.47
CA TYR A 240 1.61 -11.98 2.22
C TYR A 240 0.93 -12.34 0.89
N THR A 241 -0.23 -11.73 0.62
CA THR A 241 -1.01 -12.07 -0.57
C THR A 241 -0.44 -11.41 -1.83
N SER A 242 -0.34 -12.16 -2.92
CA SER A 242 -0.16 -11.64 -4.28
C SER A 242 -1.29 -12.16 -5.17
N CYS A 243 -1.51 -11.47 -6.27
CA CYS A 243 -2.58 -11.79 -7.20
C CYS A 243 -2.11 -11.61 -8.62
N ASP A 244 -2.66 -12.39 -9.55
CA ASP A 244 -2.42 -12.26 -10.99
C ASP A 244 -3.70 -11.79 -11.67
N GLY A 245 -3.60 -10.75 -12.50
CA GLY A 245 -4.70 -10.26 -13.33
C GLY A 245 -5.97 -9.84 -12.58
N CYS A 246 -6.69 -8.86 -13.10
CA CYS A 246 -8.05 -8.57 -12.69
C CYS A 246 -8.84 -8.21 -13.93
N HIS A 247 -9.84 -8.99 -14.26
CA HIS A 247 -10.72 -8.72 -15.39
C HIS A 247 -12.09 -8.34 -14.86
N VAL A 248 -12.62 -7.22 -15.35
CA VAL A 248 -13.90 -6.66 -14.91
C VAL A 248 -14.95 -6.78 -16.00
N ALA A 249 -16.20 -7.01 -15.63
CA ALA A 249 -17.33 -7.09 -16.56
C ALA A 249 -18.67 -6.84 -15.86
N ILE A 250 -19.71 -6.54 -16.63
CA ILE A 250 -21.09 -6.47 -16.14
C ILE A 250 -21.82 -7.78 -16.42
N SER A 251 -22.50 -8.32 -15.41
CA SER A 251 -23.30 -9.53 -15.54
C SER A 251 -24.50 -9.27 -16.44
N THR A 252 -24.63 -10.02 -17.55
CA THR A 252 -25.81 -9.94 -18.43
C THR A 252 -27.09 -10.44 -17.78
N LYS A 253 -26.98 -11.19 -16.67
CA LYS A 253 -28.12 -11.73 -15.93
C LYS A 253 -28.63 -10.79 -14.85
N SER A 254 -27.73 -10.19 -14.07
CA SER A 254 -28.10 -9.36 -12.92
C SER A 254 -27.93 -7.86 -13.17
N GLY A 255 -27.20 -7.46 -14.22
CA GLY A 255 -26.82 -6.07 -14.44
C GLY A 255 -25.73 -5.57 -13.47
N ASN A 256 -25.27 -6.42 -12.54
CA ASN A 256 -24.29 -6.01 -11.54
C ASN A 256 -22.85 -6.14 -12.04
N PRO A 257 -21.97 -5.20 -11.66
CA PRO A 257 -20.53 -5.32 -11.90
C PRO A 257 -19.94 -6.52 -11.13
N PHE A 258 -19.00 -7.20 -11.76
CA PHE A 258 -18.18 -8.24 -11.13
C PHE A 258 -16.75 -8.19 -11.66
N PHE A 259 -15.86 -8.91 -10.99
CA PHE A 259 -14.47 -9.08 -11.40
C PHE A 259 -14.01 -10.51 -11.17
N GLU A 260 -12.95 -10.90 -11.87
CA GLU A 260 -12.25 -12.16 -11.68
C GLU A 260 -10.74 -11.92 -11.64
N THR A 261 -10.07 -12.50 -10.65
CA THR A 261 -8.61 -12.57 -10.61
C THR A 261 -8.13 -13.88 -11.21
N GLN A 262 -7.08 -13.87 -12.01
CA GLN A 262 -6.53 -15.08 -12.61
C GLN A 262 -5.87 -15.99 -11.57
N ALA A 263 -5.27 -15.40 -10.53
CA ALA A 263 -4.79 -16.14 -9.36
C ALA A 263 -4.77 -15.25 -8.11
N THR A 264 -4.86 -15.89 -6.95
CA THR A 264 -4.52 -15.31 -5.64
C THR A 264 -3.69 -16.34 -4.88
N TYR A 265 -2.54 -15.94 -4.37
CA TYR A 265 -1.59 -16.84 -3.72
C TYR A 265 -0.77 -16.12 -2.66
N LEU A 266 -0.17 -16.91 -1.75
CA LEU A 266 0.72 -16.41 -0.72
C LEU A 266 2.16 -16.41 -1.23
N THR A 267 2.89 -15.31 -1.01
CA THR A 267 4.28 -15.14 -1.44
C THR A 267 5.08 -14.27 -0.48
N PHE A 268 6.40 -14.30 -0.61
CA PHE A 268 7.31 -13.33 -0.03
C PHE A 268 8.50 -13.19 -0.97
N LEU A 269 8.68 -12.02 -1.57
CA LEU A 269 9.82 -11.73 -2.43
C LEU A 269 10.39 -10.34 -2.15
N ILE A 270 11.71 -10.23 -2.30
CA ILE A 270 12.51 -9.02 -2.19
C ILE A 270 12.89 -8.59 -3.61
N GLY A 271 12.48 -7.39 -3.99
CA GLY A 271 12.82 -6.76 -5.26
C GLY A 271 13.68 -5.53 -5.06
N ARG A 272 14.22 -4.99 -6.16
CA ARG A 272 14.76 -3.63 -6.18
C ARG A 272 13.61 -2.63 -6.01
N ASN A 273 13.86 -1.55 -5.27
CA ASN A 273 12.90 -0.46 -5.16
C ASN A 273 12.76 0.22 -6.54
N PRO A 274 11.56 0.22 -7.16
CA PRO A 274 11.36 0.83 -8.47
C PRO A 274 11.41 2.36 -8.44
N ASN A 275 11.24 2.97 -7.28
CA ASN A 275 11.15 4.43 -7.13
C ASN A 275 11.83 4.89 -5.82
N PRO A 276 13.17 4.84 -5.74
CA PRO A 276 13.89 5.36 -4.59
C PRO A 276 13.73 6.88 -4.53
N THR A 277 13.32 7.39 -3.37
CA THR A 277 13.24 8.83 -3.07
C THR A 277 14.08 9.15 -1.84
N GLU A 278 14.21 10.42 -1.47
CA GLU A 278 14.90 10.79 -0.23
C GLU A 278 14.16 10.26 1.02
N GLU A 279 12.83 10.29 0.97
CA GLU A 279 11.94 9.83 2.04
C GLU A 279 11.93 8.30 2.14
N ARG A 280 12.13 7.60 1.01
CA ARG A 280 12.18 6.13 0.90
C ARG A 280 13.42 5.69 0.11
N PRO A 281 14.64 5.80 0.69
CA PRO A 281 15.91 5.61 -0.01
C PRO A 281 16.28 4.14 -0.25
N TYR A 282 15.42 3.21 0.16
CA TYR A 282 15.69 1.78 0.17
C TYR A 282 16.12 1.26 -1.19
N LYS A 283 17.22 0.49 -1.22
CA LYS A 283 17.65 -0.23 -2.44
C LYS A 283 16.79 -1.46 -2.70
N TYR A 284 16.43 -2.20 -1.65
CA TYR A 284 15.58 -3.38 -1.74
C TYR A 284 14.40 -3.31 -0.78
N VAL A 285 13.27 -3.80 -1.27
CA VAL A 285 11.97 -3.73 -0.60
C VAL A 285 11.20 -5.03 -0.84
N PRO A 286 10.24 -5.39 0.01
CA PRO A 286 9.28 -6.42 -0.35
C PRO A 286 8.50 -5.99 -1.60
N VAL A 287 8.26 -6.93 -2.50
CA VAL A 287 7.47 -6.69 -3.71
C VAL A 287 6.31 -7.66 -3.80
N ARG A 288 5.14 -7.17 -4.22
CA ARG A 288 3.96 -8.00 -4.43
C ARG A 288 3.48 -7.92 -5.87
N HIS A 289 2.97 -9.03 -6.40
CA HIS A 289 2.30 -9.01 -7.69
C HIS A 289 0.90 -8.43 -7.53
N VAL A 290 0.56 -7.42 -8.35
CA VAL A 290 -0.74 -6.76 -8.35
C VAL A 290 -1.64 -7.31 -9.46
N PRO A 291 -2.96 -7.38 -9.25
CA PRO A 291 -3.87 -8.04 -10.17
C PRO A 291 -4.16 -7.14 -11.38
N VAL A 292 -3.24 -7.08 -12.34
CA VAL A 292 -3.37 -6.27 -13.56
C VAL A 292 -2.88 -7.08 -14.75
N ALA A 293 -3.58 -6.94 -15.88
CA ALA A 293 -3.23 -7.55 -17.16
C ALA A 293 -3.47 -6.53 -18.29
N PRO A 294 -2.81 -6.67 -19.46
CA PRO A 294 -3.06 -5.78 -20.60
C PRO A 294 -4.53 -5.74 -21.02
N THR A 295 -5.26 -6.82 -20.75
CA THR A 295 -6.67 -7.03 -21.06
C THR A 295 -7.63 -6.80 -19.88
N SER A 296 -7.15 -6.28 -18.75
CA SER A 296 -7.96 -6.11 -17.52
C SER A 296 -9.31 -5.44 -17.76
N TYR A 297 -9.36 -4.48 -18.69
CA TYR A 297 -10.54 -3.66 -18.96
C TYR A 297 -11.17 -3.94 -20.33
N GLN A 298 -10.86 -5.09 -20.94
CA GLN A 298 -11.27 -5.40 -22.32
C GLN A 298 -12.79 -5.41 -22.56
N PHE A 299 -13.59 -5.58 -21.50
CA PHE A 299 -15.05 -5.48 -21.57
C PHE A 299 -15.52 -4.09 -22.04
N TYR A 300 -14.81 -3.03 -21.66
CA TYR A 300 -15.14 -1.65 -21.97
C TYR A 300 -14.50 -1.13 -23.26
N GLY A 301 -13.52 -1.87 -23.81
CA GLY A 301 -12.86 -1.49 -25.06
C GLY A 301 -11.61 -2.31 -25.33
N ALA A 302 -11.17 -2.34 -26.59
CA ALA A 302 -9.96 -3.03 -26.98
C ALA A 302 -8.71 -2.21 -26.59
N ASN A 303 -7.68 -2.87 -26.05
CA ASN A 303 -6.37 -2.27 -25.76
C ASN A 303 -6.43 -0.96 -24.95
N LEU A 304 -7.19 -0.95 -23.84
CA LEU A 304 -7.32 0.24 -22.98
C LEU A 304 -6.04 0.55 -22.19
N LEU A 305 -5.05 -0.34 -22.15
CA LEU A 305 -3.76 -0.15 -21.45
C LEU A 305 -2.57 -0.27 -22.42
N PRO A 306 -2.46 0.58 -23.46
CA PRO A 306 -1.40 0.48 -24.47
C PRO A 306 0.01 0.66 -23.90
N ASN A 307 0.16 1.40 -22.79
CA ASN A 307 1.43 1.66 -22.12
C ASN A 307 1.68 0.69 -20.96
N PHE A 308 1.25 -0.58 -21.09
CA PHE A 308 1.26 -1.54 -19.98
C PHE A 308 2.63 -1.66 -19.29
N ASN A 309 3.72 -1.64 -20.06
CA ASN A 309 5.08 -1.80 -19.52
C ASN A 309 5.63 -0.53 -18.83
N ALA A 310 4.89 0.57 -18.79
CA ALA A 310 5.32 1.80 -18.11
C ALA A 310 5.39 1.65 -16.58
N LEU A 311 4.71 0.64 -16.01
CA LEU A 311 4.76 0.32 -14.58
C LEU A 311 5.01 -1.18 -14.37
N PRO A 312 5.73 -1.57 -13.31
CA PRO A 312 5.93 -2.97 -12.98
C PRO A 312 4.61 -3.64 -12.51
N THR A 313 4.50 -4.95 -12.67
CA THR A 313 3.43 -5.77 -12.08
C THR A 313 3.82 -6.28 -10.69
N TRP A 314 5.12 -6.39 -10.41
CA TRP A 314 5.68 -6.55 -9.07
C TRP A 314 6.02 -5.18 -8.49
N VAL A 315 5.19 -4.69 -7.57
CA VAL A 315 5.29 -3.33 -7.03
C VAL A 315 5.82 -3.32 -5.60
N TYR A 316 6.38 -2.19 -5.17
CA TYR A 316 6.72 -1.92 -3.76
C TYR A 316 5.53 -2.32 -2.86
N ALA A 317 5.81 -3.18 -1.88
CA ALA A 317 4.84 -3.60 -0.88
C ALA A 317 5.20 -3.11 0.53
N THR A 318 4.16 -2.74 1.28
CA THR A 318 4.20 -2.51 2.73
C THR A 318 3.24 -3.48 3.41
N PRO A 319 3.60 -4.78 3.53
CA PRO A 319 2.71 -5.78 4.10
C PRO A 319 2.42 -5.49 5.57
N HIS A 320 1.18 -5.71 6.00
CA HIS A 320 0.73 -5.43 7.38
C HIS A 320 0.77 -6.71 8.20
N ASN A 321 1.96 -7.31 8.35
CA ASN A 321 2.13 -8.60 9.00
C ASN A 321 3.44 -8.70 9.78
N ILE A 322 3.88 -7.58 10.34
CA ILE A 322 5.18 -7.43 11.00
C ILE A 322 5.33 -8.47 12.12
N GLN A 323 6.47 -9.17 12.09
CA GLN A 323 6.92 -10.09 13.13
C GLN A 323 8.31 -9.70 13.61
N LYS A 324 8.57 -9.96 14.90
CA LYS A 324 9.92 -9.79 15.47
C LYS A 324 10.90 -10.80 14.88
N ASN A 325 10.48 -12.05 14.75
CA ASN A 325 11.29 -13.14 14.23
C ASN A 325 10.65 -13.65 12.93
N THR A 326 11.44 -13.69 11.86
CA THR A 326 11.04 -14.13 10.52
C THR A 326 12.07 -15.10 9.97
N PRO A 327 11.75 -15.90 8.94
CA PRO A 327 12.74 -16.80 8.32
C PRO A 327 13.98 -16.07 7.80
N GLN A 328 13.81 -14.88 7.23
CA GLN A 328 14.88 -14.10 6.63
C GLN A 328 15.74 -13.34 7.64
N ASN A 329 15.20 -12.97 8.81
CA ASN A 329 15.98 -12.31 9.85
C ASN A 329 16.61 -13.30 10.87
N ALA A 330 16.38 -14.60 10.70
CA ALA A 330 16.93 -15.64 11.58
C ALA A 330 18.46 -15.74 11.51
N SER A 331 19.07 -15.44 10.36
CA SER A 331 20.53 -15.45 10.17
C SER A 331 20.94 -14.62 8.96
N CYS A 332 22.22 -14.28 8.86
CA CYS A 332 22.76 -13.64 7.65
C CYS A 332 22.59 -14.55 6.42
N GLN A 333 22.83 -15.86 6.59
CA GLN A 333 22.79 -16.88 5.53
C GLN A 333 21.37 -17.09 4.97
N SER A 334 20.33 -16.68 5.70
CA SER A 334 18.96 -16.70 5.17
C SER A 334 18.81 -15.86 3.89
N CYS A 335 19.59 -14.78 3.76
CA CYS A 335 19.60 -13.92 2.58
C CYS A 335 20.92 -13.99 1.78
N HIS A 336 22.05 -14.15 2.47
CA HIS A 336 23.39 -14.10 1.88
C HIS A 336 23.92 -15.48 1.55
N GLY A 337 24.17 -15.74 0.27
CA GLY A 337 24.55 -17.07 -0.20
C GLY A 337 23.40 -18.07 -0.19
N SER A 338 22.15 -17.58 -0.14
CA SER A 338 20.96 -18.39 -0.31
C SER A 338 20.78 -18.81 -1.77
N ASP A 339 19.84 -19.72 -2.01
CA ASP A 339 19.45 -20.18 -3.36
C ASP A 339 18.68 -19.12 -4.17
N GLY A 340 18.51 -17.90 -3.64
CA GLY A 340 17.75 -16.84 -4.29
C GLY A 340 16.24 -16.97 -4.17
N SER A 341 15.72 -17.90 -3.36
CA SER A 341 14.29 -18.11 -3.16
C SER A 341 13.55 -16.87 -2.66
N LEU A 342 14.21 -16.03 -1.86
CA LEU A 342 13.65 -14.79 -1.31
C LEU A 342 13.69 -13.60 -2.28
N PHE A 343 14.37 -13.69 -3.42
CA PHE A 343 14.60 -12.56 -4.32
C PHE A 343 13.79 -12.70 -5.60
N LEU A 344 13.21 -11.59 -6.07
CA LEU A 344 12.52 -11.53 -7.35
C LEU A 344 13.55 -11.55 -8.50
N THR A 345 14.01 -12.73 -8.87
CA THR A 345 14.89 -12.95 -10.02
C THR A 345 14.08 -13.10 -11.32
N ALA A 346 14.74 -12.98 -12.48
CA ALA A 346 14.05 -12.99 -13.77
C ALA A 346 13.26 -14.28 -14.03
N ASP A 347 13.73 -15.43 -13.56
CA ASP A 347 13.06 -16.73 -13.66
C ASP A 347 11.74 -16.81 -12.87
N LYS A 348 11.50 -15.89 -11.93
CA LYS A 348 10.26 -15.80 -11.13
C LYS A 348 9.24 -14.83 -11.71
N VAL A 349 9.57 -14.16 -12.82
CA VAL A 349 8.69 -13.23 -13.53
C VAL A 349 8.18 -13.91 -14.81
N LYS A 350 6.87 -13.76 -15.08
CA LYS A 350 6.27 -14.26 -16.32
C LYS A 350 6.96 -13.63 -17.52
N ALA A 351 7.18 -14.42 -18.58
CA ALA A 351 7.98 -13.98 -19.73
C ALA A 351 7.45 -12.68 -20.35
N GLU A 352 6.13 -12.56 -20.45
CA GLU A 352 5.40 -11.39 -20.95
C GLU A 352 5.49 -10.15 -20.05
N GLU A 353 5.85 -10.31 -18.78
CA GLU A 353 5.98 -9.22 -17.80
C GLU A 353 7.44 -8.81 -17.53
N LEU A 354 8.42 -9.48 -18.14
CA LEU A 354 9.84 -9.22 -17.91
C LEU A 354 10.24 -7.77 -18.20
N GLU A 355 9.71 -7.19 -19.26
CA GLU A 355 10.01 -5.81 -19.65
C GLU A 355 9.49 -4.83 -18.59
N ALA A 356 8.21 -4.95 -18.20
CA ALA A 356 7.59 -4.12 -17.18
C ALA A 356 8.34 -4.18 -15.84
N ASN A 357 8.90 -5.35 -15.49
CA ASN A 357 9.54 -5.59 -14.19
C ASN A 357 11.06 -5.44 -14.21
N ARG A 358 11.67 -5.02 -15.32
CA ARG A 358 13.13 -4.94 -15.45
C ARG A 358 13.79 -4.13 -14.33
N ALA A 359 13.13 -3.06 -13.86
CA ALA A 359 13.61 -2.19 -12.80
C ALA A 359 13.55 -2.85 -11.40
N VAL A 360 12.63 -3.80 -11.16
CA VAL A 360 12.42 -4.44 -9.85
C VAL A 360 13.12 -5.79 -9.71
N ILE A 361 13.44 -6.45 -10.82
CA ILE A 361 14.12 -7.76 -10.83
C ILE A 361 15.50 -7.66 -10.18
N VAL A 362 15.85 -8.54 -9.27
CA VAL A 362 17.19 -8.68 -8.69
C VAL A 362 18.06 -9.52 -9.62
N GLY A 363 19.01 -8.87 -10.30
CA GLY A 363 19.90 -9.56 -11.25
C GLY A 363 21.05 -10.33 -10.59
N LEU A 364 21.41 -9.97 -9.36
CA LEU A 364 22.42 -10.65 -8.57
C LEU A 364 21.98 -10.71 -7.11
N ILE A 365 21.92 -11.94 -6.58
CA ILE A 365 21.60 -12.21 -5.18
C ILE A 365 22.82 -11.89 -4.31
N PRO A 366 22.65 -11.43 -3.06
CA PRO A 366 23.76 -11.18 -2.15
C PRO A 366 24.64 -12.44 -1.96
N PRO A 367 25.96 -12.36 -2.17
CA PRO A 367 26.85 -13.49 -1.94
C PRO A 367 26.94 -13.85 -0.44
N PRO A 368 27.51 -15.02 -0.10
CA PRO A 368 27.82 -15.38 1.29
C PRO A 368 28.58 -14.26 2.01
N VAL A 369 28.24 -14.04 3.28
CA VAL A 369 28.81 -12.96 4.09
C VAL A 369 30.33 -13.08 4.24
N GLU A 370 30.86 -14.31 4.22
CA GLU A 370 32.29 -14.58 4.29
C GLU A 370 33.05 -13.96 3.10
N LEU A 371 32.42 -13.87 1.92
CA LEU A 371 33.03 -13.21 0.75
C LEU A 371 33.11 -11.70 0.94
N PHE A 372 32.11 -11.08 1.57
CA PHE A 372 32.15 -9.64 1.88
C PHE A 372 33.29 -9.31 2.85
N PHE A 373 33.46 -10.09 3.92
CA PHE A 373 34.52 -9.81 4.90
C PHE A 373 35.93 -10.17 4.40
N ARG A 374 36.05 -11.05 3.40
CA ARG A 374 37.32 -11.38 2.76
C ARG A 374 37.67 -10.45 1.59
N ALA A 375 36.72 -9.66 1.10
CA ALA A 375 36.95 -8.78 -0.03
C ALA A 375 38.01 -7.72 0.34
N PRO A 376 39.09 -7.57 -0.46
CA PRO A 376 40.08 -6.54 -0.22
C PRO A 376 39.43 -5.16 -0.38
N LYS A 377 39.80 -4.22 0.52
CA LYS A 377 39.39 -2.82 0.40
C LYS A 377 40.05 -2.18 -0.83
N MET A 378 39.30 -1.38 -1.58
CA MET A 378 39.84 -0.60 -2.69
C MET A 378 40.84 0.43 -2.17
N PRO A 379 42.03 0.57 -2.79
CA PRO A 379 43.01 1.56 -2.39
C PRO A 379 42.48 2.99 -2.64
N ALA A 380 42.98 3.97 -1.87
CA ALA A 380 42.54 5.36 -1.92
C ALA A 380 42.58 5.99 -3.32
N SER A 381 43.45 5.49 -4.22
CA SER A 381 43.51 5.91 -5.63
C SER A 381 42.19 5.73 -6.39
N HIS A 382 41.29 4.86 -5.94
CA HIS A 382 39.98 4.67 -6.55
C HIS A 382 39.06 5.87 -6.36
N ARG A 383 39.32 6.75 -5.38
CA ARG A 383 38.56 8.00 -5.20
C ARG A 383 38.77 9.01 -6.33
N THR A 384 39.90 8.93 -7.04
CA THR A 384 40.28 9.88 -8.10
C THR A 384 40.16 9.29 -9.51
N LEU A 385 39.70 8.04 -9.63
CA LEU A 385 39.41 7.45 -10.92
C LEU A 385 38.15 8.10 -11.52
N ALA A 386 38.26 8.56 -12.76
CA ALA A 386 37.15 9.19 -13.48
C ALA A 386 36.05 8.21 -13.91
N SER A 387 36.20 6.90 -13.68
CA SER A 387 35.30 5.86 -14.14
C SER A 387 35.01 4.84 -13.04
N ASN A 388 33.74 4.49 -12.89
CA ASN A 388 33.24 3.42 -12.01
C ASN A 388 33.19 2.05 -12.73
N ALA A 389 33.84 1.91 -13.89
CA ALA A 389 33.84 0.68 -14.66
C ALA A 389 34.88 -0.32 -14.13
N CYS A 390 34.59 -0.96 -13.01
CA CYS A 390 35.47 -1.92 -12.33
C CYS A 390 35.92 -3.06 -13.27
N THR A 391 35.00 -3.69 -13.98
CA THR A 391 35.24 -4.79 -14.92
C THR A 391 36.17 -4.38 -16.05
N ALA A 392 36.08 -3.15 -16.56
CA ALA A 392 36.98 -2.68 -17.61
C ALA A 392 38.47 -2.70 -17.20
N CYS A 393 38.75 -2.35 -15.94
CA CYS A 393 40.11 -2.40 -15.39
C CYS A 393 40.51 -3.80 -14.93
N HIS A 394 39.62 -4.49 -14.21
CA HIS A 394 39.95 -5.72 -13.49
C HIS A 394 39.76 -7.00 -14.31
N THR A 395 38.99 -7.02 -15.40
CA THR A 395 38.88 -8.22 -16.26
C THR A 395 40.17 -8.50 -17.02
N THR A 396 40.92 -7.46 -17.38
CA THR A 396 42.13 -7.57 -18.22
C THR A 396 43.42 -7.11 -17.53
N GLY A 397 43.32 -6.52 -16.34
CA GLY A 397 44.47 -5.99 -15.60
C GLY A 397 45.02 -4.68 -16.17
N ILE A 398 44.19 -3.92 -16.90
CA ILE A 398 44.57 -2.62 -17.46
C ILE A 398 45.03 -1.68 -16.33
N ARG A 399 46.08 -0.88 -16.61
CA ARG A 399 46.72 0.03 -15.65
C ARG A 399 47.30 -0.68 -14.41
N ASN A 400 47.78 -1.91 -14.56
CA ASN A 400 48.31 -2.76 -13.49
C ASN A 400 47.27 -3.05 -12.39
N ALA A 401 45.98 -3.01 -12.73
CA ALA A 401 44.94 -3.47 -11.83
C ALA A 401 45.09 -4.98 -11.59
N PRO A 402 44.88 -5.48 -10.37
CA PRO A 402 44.81 -6.91 -10.14
C PRO A 402 43.66 -7.51 -10.96
N VAL A 403 43.93 -8.62 -11.64
CA VAL A 403 42.90 -9.30 -12.43
C VAL A 403 41.89 -9.95 -11.49
N SER A 404 40.60 -9.75 -11.76
CA SER A 404 39.52 -10.38 -11.00
C SER A 404 39.64 -11.90 -11.05
N PRO A 405 39.42 -12.62 -9.94
CA PRO A 405 39.40 -14.07 -9.95
C PRO A 405 38.26 -14.62 -10.83
N GLU A 406 38.35 -15.89 -11.25
CA GLU A 406 37.38 -16.50 -12.16
C GLU A 406 35.93 -16.49 -11.62
N ASP A 407 35.76 -16.59 -10.31
CA ASP A 407 34.46 -16.53 -9.63
C ASP A 407 33.78 -15.14 -9.71
N HIS A 408 34.48 -14.13 -10.24
CA HIS A 408 33.91 -12.80 -10.49
C HIS A 408 33.28 -12.62 -11.87
N ALA A 409 33.31 -13.64 -12.73
CA ALA A 409 32.75 -13.57 -14.09
C ALA A 409 31.26 -13.19 -14.14
N ALA A 410 30.51 -13.47 -13.07
CA ALA A 410 29.08 -13.13 -12.97
C ALA A 410 28.82 -11.71 -12.43
N TYR A 411 29.82 -11.02 -11.89
CA TYR A 411 29.67 -9.70 -11.29
C TYR A 411 29.85 -8.57 -12.33
N LYS A 412 29.01 -7.54 -12.20
CA LYS A 412 29.07 -6.29 -12.95
C LYS A 412 29.61 -5.18 -12.06
N ASP A 413 29.93 -4.03 -12.65
CA ASP A 413 30.50 -2.86 -11.95
C ASP A 413 29.69 -2.45 -10.70
N GLU A 414 28.37 -2.50 -10.80
CA GLU A 414 27.42 -2.19 -9.71
C GLU A 414 27.54 -3.14 -8.51
N ASN A 415 28.10 -4.34 -8.71
CA ASN A 415 28.31 -5.34 -7.68
C ASN A 415 29.65 -5.13 -6.95
N CYS A 416 30.67 -4.68 -7.67
CA CYS A 416 32.02 -4.52 -7.16
C CYS A 416 32.10 -3.54 -5.98
N SER A 417 31.46 -2.37 -6.07
CA SER A 417 31.41 -1.37 -4.99
C SER A 417 30.60 -1.83 -3.77
N GLY A 418 29.75 -2.85 -3.95
CA GLY A 418 29.07 -3.55 -2.87
C GLY A 418 30.04 -4.35 -1.99
N CYS A 419 30.95 -5.11 -2.61
CA CYS A 419 31.89 -5.99 -1.93
C CYS A 419 33.21 -5.32 -1.55
N HIS A 420 33.81 -4.54 -2.47
CA HIS A 420 35.10 -3.88 -2.26
C HIS A 420 34.89 -2.45 -1.76
N LYS A 421 34.90 -2.25 -0.44
CA LYS A 421 34.77 -0.91 0.15
C LYS A 421 36.05 -0.11 -0.01
N LEU A 422 35.95 1.20 -0.20
CA LEU A 422 37.12 2.08 -0.15
C LEU A 422 37.81 1.95 1.21
N GLN A 423 39.14 1.97 1.21
CA GLN A 423 39.90 2.22 2.43
C GLN A 423 39.44 3.57 3.00
N GLU A 424 39.19 3.59 4.32
CA GLU A 424 38.79 4.79 5.06
C GLU A 424 39.89 5.85 5.01
#